data_AF-A0A8R1EVH6-F1
#
_entry.id   AF-A0A8R1EVH6-F1
#
_cell.length_a   1.000
_cell.length_b   1.000
_cell.length_c   1.000
_cell.angle_alpha   90.00
_cell.angle_beta   90.00
_cell.angle_gamma   90.00
#
_symmetry.space_group_name_H-M   'P 1'
#
loop_
_entity.id
_entity.type
_entity.pdbx_description
1 polymer ?
#
loop_
_entity_poly.entity_id
_entity_poly.type
_entity_poly.pdbx_seq_one_letter_code
_entity_poly.pdbx_strand_id
1 'polypeptide(L)'
;MRKNESCSTVPSYLQKLAEICFLRFSLQSNLVTALEENVCLAMLSKEVIKKNGVEGRIVVHAKNSTKFDTNQKADVIVSETLDCCVFGEKCVETFLDAHQRFAHENTIFIPKKATVFIRLFSCREIFDIHCQDYGGVRYRSEYVKIGDEDAAEPYWCASVQDFAQFEYLSNAEEVYTVDFTSVDELKKALMATDTLKLKPKRDGVAHGFAIYFTTDLTGTGIVLNSAESTAWDVGIIPFKEPCVVKAGEEVAARWRLVNHRFDVLNEFYPDELKSADDCERLNIRYETAILDQLQKIRDDSYFKQMMAEVEPRELPHATDISAQIPVQCVLATVERKKPTKVVIGFNSYLFTPAHTVLTGSRTFRNCVVVEKNGEKIGNIKITDLE
;
A
#
# COMPACT_ATOMS: atom_id res chain seq x y z
N MET A 1 -26.61 -27.98 -15.75
CA MET A 1 -26.97 -26.56 -15.57
C MET A 1 -26.38 -26.09 -14.25
N ARG A 2 -25.73 -24.92 -14.29
CA ARG A 2 -25.07 -24.16 -13.20
C ARG A 2 -23.66 -24.64 -12.76
N LYS A 3 -22.70 -23.82 -13.19
CA LYS A 3 -21.28 -23.73 -12.82
C LYS A 3 -21.15 -23.34 -11.34
N ASN A 4 -20.13 -23.86 -10.65
CA ASN A 4 -19.57 -23.23 -9.46
C ASN A 4 -18.10 -22.93 -9.74
N GLU A 5 -17.82 -21.65 -9.93
CA GLU A 5 -16.51 -21.03 -9.92
C GLU A 5 -16.12 -20.80 -8.45
N SER A 6 -14.94 -21.28 -8.02
CA SER A 6 -14.32 -20.84 -6.78
C SER A 6 -12.92 -20.36 -7.08
N CYS A 7 -12.84 -19.03 -7.13
CA CYS A 7 -11.75 -18.17 -7.51
C CYS A 7 -10.69 -18.14 -6.40
N SER A 8 -9.46 -18.57 -6.68
CA SER A 8 -8.27 -18.19 -5.92
C SER A 8 -7.48 -17.22 -6.79
N THR A 9 -7.90 -15.96 -6.79
CA THR A 9 -7.29 -14.88 -7.57
C THR A 9 -5.91 -14.54 -7.02
N VAL A 10 -4.88 -14.84 -7.82
CA VAL A 10 -3.62 -14.08 -7.82
C VAL A 10 -3.99 -12.62 -8.08
N PRO A 11 -3.38 -11.61 -7.42
CA PRO A 11 -3.64 -10.21 -7.74
C PRO A 11 -3.40 -9.98 -9.24
N SER A 12 -4.45 -9.55 -9.95
CA SER A 12 -4.47 -9.40 -11.42
C SER A 12 -3.38 -8.47 -11.96
N TYR A 13 -2.76 -7.66 -11.09
CA TYR A 13 -1.73 -6.71 -11.47
C TYR A 13 -0.31 -7.31 -11.56
N LEU A 14 0.09 -8.20 -10.64
CA LEU A 14 1.35 -8.94 -10.79
C LEU A 14 1.30 -9.84 -12.01
N GLN A 15 0.10 -10.34 -12.34
CA GLN A 15 -0.18 -11.00 -13.61
C GLN A 15 0.03 -10.02 -14.78
N LYS A 16 -0.47 -8.77 -14.73
CA LYS A 16 -0.24 -7.76 -15.78
C LYS A 16 1.20 -7.27 -15.90
N LEU A 17 1.95 -7.04 -14.82
CA LEU A 17 3.38 -6.67 -14.88
C LEU A 17 4.21 -7.84 -15.38
N ALA A 18 3.92 -9.05 -14.93
CA ALA A 18 4.52 -10.25 -15.49
C ALA A 18 4.09 -10.41 -16.96
N GLU A 19 2.87 -10.13 -17.38
CA GLU A 19 2.48 -10.18 -18.80
C GLU A 19 3.18 -9.09 -19.63
N ILE A 20 3.36 -7.89 -19.08
CA ILE A 20 4.12 -6.81 -19.72
C ILE A 20 5.59 -7.24 -19.90
N CYS A 21 6.24 -7.79 -18.88
CA CYS A 21 7.63 -8.24 -18.93
C CYS A 21 7.84 -9.61 -19.63
N PHE A 22 6.86 -10.53 -19.59
CA PHE A 22 7.00 -11.93 -20.04
C PHE A 22 6.23 -12.26 -21.32
N LEU A 23 5.02 -11.74 -21.58
CA LEU A 23 4.23 -12.14 -22.78
C LEU A 23 4.67 -11.44 -24.06
N ARG A 24 5.21 -10.21 -24.00
CA ARG A 24 5.68 -9.48 -25.20
C ARG A 24 7.17 -9.61 -25.50
N PHE A 25 7.99 -10.07 -24.55
CA PHE A 25 9.45 -10.18 -24.73
C PHE A 25 9.91 -11.59 -25.15
N SER A 26 8.98 -12.43 -25.61
CA SER A 26 9.28 -13.72 -26.24
C SER A 26 9.99 -13.59 -27.60
N LEU A 27 10.14 -12.37 -28.13
CA LEU A 27 10.93 -12.08 -29.34
C LEU A 27 12.44 -12.02 -29.00
N GLN A 28 13.20 -12.82 -29.74
CA GLN A 28 14.62 -13.13 -29.57
C GLN A 28 15.54 -11.88 -29.59
N SER A 29 15.88 -11.29 -28.44
CA SER A 29 17.14 -10.50 -28.26
C SER A 29 17.29 -9.79 -26.91
N ASN A 30 16.25 -9.68 -26.08
CA ASN A 30 16.27 -8.65 -25.02
C ASN A 30 16.92 -9.15 -23.73
N LEU A 31 17.94 -8.41 -23.27
CA LEU A 31 18.61 -8.61 -21.98
C LEU A 31 17.85 -7.81 -20.92
N VAL A 32 17.53 -8.48 -19.82
CA VAL A 32 16.82 -7.89 -18.67
C VAL A 32 17.76 -7.88 -17.49
N THR A 33 17.97 -6.70 -16.90
CA THR A 33 18.68 -6.52 -15.63
C THR A 33 17.66 -6.22 -14.54
N ALA A 34 17.52 -7.11 -13.58
CA ALA A 34 16.64 -6.93 -12.43
C ALA A 34 17.47 -6.57 -11.19
N LEU A 35 17.07 -5.52 -10.49
CA LEU A 35 17.71 -5.01 -9.28
C LEU A 35 16.75 -5.19 -8.10
N GLU A 36 17.18 -5.95 -7.10
CA GLU A 36 16.44 -6.19 -5.85
C GLU A 36 17.40 -6.04 -4.68
N GLU A 37 17.10 -5.17 -3.72
CA GLU A 37 17.98 -4.89 -2.57
C GLU A 37 17.96 -6.02 -1.54
N ASN A 38 16.81 -6.67 -1.35
CA ASN A 38 16.67 -7.77 -0.41
C ASN A 38 17.35 -9.03 -0.95
N VAL A 39 18.43 -9.43 -0.27
CA VAL A 39 19.25 -10.58 -0.67
C VAL A 39 18.43 -11.87 -0.76
N CYS A 40 17.53 -12.12 0.20
CA CYS A 40 16.71 -13.34 0.19
C CYS A 40 15.78 -13.37 -1.02
N LEU A 41 15.14 -12.25 -1.34
CA LEU A 41 14.26 -12.13 -2.50
C LEU A 41 15.02 -12.23 -3.82
N ALA A 42 16.17 -11.58 -3.93
CA ALA A 42 17.03 -11.69 -5.11
C ALA A 42 17.47 -13.14 -5.36
N MET A 43 17.80 -13.90 -4.31
CA MET A 43 18.14 -15.31 -4.43
C MET A 43 16.94 -16.18 -4.83
N LEU A 44 15.76 -15.91 -4.26
CA LEU A 44 14.52 -16.59 -4.66
C LEU A 44 14.21 -16.33 -6.14
N SER A 45 14.32 -15.07 -6.60
CA SER A 45 14.11 -14.69 -8.00
C SER A 45 15.05 -15.43 -8.95
N LYS A 46 16.33 -15.60 -8.59
CA LYS A 46 17.28 -16.40 -9.39
C LYS A 46 16.86 -17.85 -9.54
N GLU A 47 16.41 -18.48 -8.46
CA GLU A 47 15.92 -19.87 -8.50
C GLU A 47 14.66 -20.00 -9.33
N VAL A 48 13.76 -19.02 -9.24
CA VAL A 48 12.56 -18.94 -10.06
C VAL A 48 12.92 -18.81 -11.54
N ILE A 49 13.80 -17.89 -11.90
CA ILE A 49 14.29 -17.67 -13.28
C ILE A 49 14.90 -18.96 -13.86
N LYS A 50 15.78 -19.62 -13.10
CA LYS A 50 16.43 -20.87 -13.49
C LYS A 50 15.43 -22.00 -13.72
N LYS A 51 14.45 -22.16 -12.82
CA LYS A 51 13.40 -23.18 -12.97
C LYS A 51 12.53 -22.96 -14.21
N ASN A 52 12.47 -21.73 -14.71
CA ASN A 52 11.70 -21.37 -15.90
C ASN A 52 12.55 -21.34 -17.19
N GLY A 53 13.86 -21.65 -17.13
CA GLY A 53 14.72 -21.73 -18.31
C GLY A 53 15.00 -20.39 -19.00
N VAL A 54 14.93 -19.28 -18.26
CA VAL A 54 15.13 -17.90 -18.77
C VAL A 54 16.37 -17.22 -18.17
N GLU A 55 17.23 -17.97 -17.49
CA GLU A 55 18.48 -17.49 -16.86
C GLU A 55 19.50 -16.91 -17.86
N GLY A 56 19.40 -17.25 -19.14
CA GLY A 56 20.21 -16.65 -20.20
C GLY A 56 19.74 -15.27 -20.65
N ARG A 57 18.59 -14.79 -20.17
CA ARG A 57 17.97 -13.50 -20.59
C ARG A 57 17.79 -12.52 -19.44
N ILE A 58 17.69 -13.02 -18.21
CA ILE A 58 17.43 -12.20 -17.01
C ILE A 58 18.59 -12.35 -16.04
N VAL A 59 19.26 -11.24 -15.75
CA VAL A 59 20.31 -11.16 -14.72
C VAL A 59 19.76 -10.43 -13.51
N VAL A 60 19.79 -11.10 -12.35
CA VAL A 60 19.34 -10.52 -11.08
C VAL A 60 20.54 -10.10 -10.23
N HIS A 61 20.53 -8.84 -9.80
CA HIS A 61 21.49 -8.30 -8.85
C HIS A 61 20.82 -8.06 -7.51
N ALA A 62 21.41 -8.62 -6.45
CA ALA A 62 21.04 -8.37 -5.06
C ALA A 62 21.59 -7.00 -4.62
N LYS A 63 21.07 -5.91 -5.17
CA LYS A 63 21.59 -4.56 -4.98
C LYS A 63 20.48 -3.51 -5.09
N ASN A 64 20.54 -2.51 -4.23
CA ASN A 64 19.73 -1.30 -4.38
C ASN A 64 20.09 -0.61 -5.72
N SER A 65 19.08 -0.16 -6.46
CA SER A 65 19.24 0.50 -7.77
C SER A 65 20.20 1.68 -7.69
N THR A 66 20.06 2.56 -6.69
CA THR A 66 20.91 3.76 -6.46
C THR A 66 22.39 3.44 -6.23
N LYS A 67 22.71 2.17 -5.93
CA LYS A 67 24.09 1.69 -5.71
C LYS A 67 24.59 0.79 -6.84
N PHE A 68 23.74 0.44 -7.81
CA PHE A 68 24.12 -0.41 -8.93
C PHE A 68 24.85 0.40 -10.00
N ASP A 69 26.09 0.02 -10.31
CA ASP A 69 26.94 0.75 -11.23
C ASP A 69 26.96 0.03 -12.58
N THR A 70 26.70 0.78 -13.65
CA THR A 70 26.73 0.30 -15.03
C THR A 70 26.89 1.50 -15.96
N ASN A 71 27.58 1.28 -17.08
CA ASN A 71 27.65 2.25 -18.18
C ASN A 71 26.53 2.04 -19.21
N GLN A 72 25.72 0.98 -19.06
CA GLN A 72 24.63 0.66 -19.97
C GLN A 72 23.42 1.55 -19.72
N LYS A 73 22.76 1.95 -20.81
CA LYS A 73 21.51 2.70 -20.79
C LYS A 73 20.34 1.77 -21.11
N ALA A 74 19.17 2.11 -20.57
CA ALA A 74 17.96 1.34 -20.63
C ALA A 74 16.99 1.92 -21.65
N ASP A 75 16.40 1.10 -22.51
CA ASP A 75 15.28 1.53 -23.34
C ASP A 75 13.98 1.59 -22.54
N VAL A 76 13.85 0.72 -21.54
CA VAL A 76 12.71 0.68 -20.64
C VAL A 76 13.18 0.51 -19.20
N ILE A 77 12.64 1.36 -18.31
CA ILE A 77 12.83 1.30 -16.87
C ILE A 77 11.47 1.05 -16.24
N VAL A 78 11.36 -0.07 -15.52
CA VAL A 78 10.14 -0.47 -14.81
C VAL A 78 10.42 -0.49 -13.32
N SER A 79 9.59 0.18 -12.53
CA SER A 79 9.64 0.13 -11.07
C SER A 79 8.26 -0.11 -10.49
N GLU A 80 8.16 -1.06 -9.57
CA GLU A 80 6.97 -1.27 -8.72
C GLU A 80 7.43 -1.02 -7.29
N THR A 81 7.52 0.27 -6.95
CA THR A 81 7.95 0.76 -5.63
C THR A 81 6.97 1.83 -5.18
N LEU A 82 5.68 1.54 -5.33
CA LEU A 82 4.58 2.41 -4.95
C LEU A 82 3.87 1.80 -3.74
N ASP A 83 3.89 2.51 -2.61
CA ASP A 83 3.10 2.13 -1.45
C ASP A 83 1.63 2.59 -1.61
N CYS A 84 0.79 2.37 -0.59
CA CYS A 84 -0.62 2.77 -0.60
C CYS A 84 -0.86 4.28 -0.89
N CYS A 85 0.13 5.12 -0.59
CA CYS A 85 0.14 6.56 -0.82
C CYS A 85 1.20 7.00 -1.86
N VAL A 86 1.68 6.08 -2.72
CA VAL A 86 2.69 6.28 -3.79
C VAL A 86 4.11 6.52 -3.29
N PHE A 87 4.31 7.46 -2.36
CA PHE A 87 5.62 8.08 -2.10
C PHE A 87 6.47 7.39 -1.03
N GLY A 88 5.88 6.62 -0.12
CA GLY A 88 6.54 6.08 1.09
C GLY A 88 7.75 5.19 0.82
N GLU A 89 7.84 4.65 -0.39
CA GLU A 89 8.94 3.80 -0.86
C GLU A 89 10.04 4.53 -1.63
N LYS A 90 10.06 5.87 -1.58
CA LYS A 90 11.07 6.70 -2.25
C LYS A 90 11.09 6.53 -3.76
N CYS A 91 9.90 6.39 -4.35
CA CYS A 91 9.76 6.24 -5.80
C CYS A 91 10.32 7.46 -6.53
N VAL A 92 10.08 8.67 -6.03
CA VAL A 92 10.53 9.92 -6.67
C VAL A 92 12.06 9.96 -6.75
N GLU A 93 12.74 9.70 -5.63
CA GLU A 93 14.20 9.65 -5.57
C GLU A 93 14.76 8.54 -6.48
N THR A 94 14.10 7.38 -6.51
CA THR A 94 14.51 6.24 -7.34
C THR A 94 14.38 6.55 -8.83
N PHE A 95 13.30 7.19 -9.26
CA PHE A 95 13.11 7.60 -10.65
C PHE A 95 14.09 8.73 -11.06
N LEU A 96 14.35 9.70 -10.16
CA LEU A 96 15.35 10.75 -10.40
C LEU A 96 16.74 10.17 -10.65
N ASP A 97 17.15 9.22 -9.81
CA ASP A 97 18.41 8.52 -9.95
C ASP A 97 18.49 7.70 -11.25
N ALA A 98 17.39 7.01 -11.59
CA ALA A 98 17.27 6.26 -12.83
C ALA A 98 17.40 7.13 -14.10
N HIS A 99 16.79 8.33 -14.10
CA HIS A 99 16.97 9.34 -15.16
C HIS A 99 18.44 9.70 -15.36
N GLN A 100 19.18 9.89 -14.27
CA GLN A 100 20.58 10.32 -14.34
C GLN A 100 21.49 9.19 -14.84
N ARG A 101 21.30 7.98 -14.31
CA ARG A 101 22.29 6.90 -14.48
C ARG A 101 21.89 5.89 -15.54
N PHE A 102 20.61 5.55 -15.64
CA PHE A 102 20.15 4.47 -16.51
C PHE A 102 19.46 4.95 -17.78
N ALA A 103 18.91 6.16 -17.80
CA ALA A 103 18.16 6.65 -18.96
C ALA A 103 19.03 7.27 -20.05
N HIS A 104 18.55 7.14 -21.29
CA HIS A 104 18.84 7.96 -22.47
C HIS A 104 17.55 8.69 -22.95
N GLU A 105 17.66 9.54 -23.99
CA GLU A 105 16.58 10.44 -24.45
C GLU A 105 15.23 9.76 -24.79
N ASN A 106 15.24 8.48 -25.17
CA ASN A 106 14.05 7.74 -25.59
C ASN A 106 13.61 6.68 -24.57
N THR A 107 14.12 6.75 -23.34
CA THR A 107 13.80 5.79 -22.29
C THR A 107 12.34 5.86 -21.93
N ILE A 108 11.68 4.70 -21.89
CA ILE A 108 10.31 4.56 -21.42
C ILE A 108 10.33 4.26 -19.93
N PHE A 109 9.59 5.05 -19.14
CA PHE A 109 9.40 4.80 -17.71
C PHE A 109 8.04 4.20 -17.45
N ILE A 110 8.02 3.13 -16.64
CA ILE A 110 6.82 2.45 -16.18
C ILE A 110 6.90 2.34 -14.65
N PRO A 111 5.91 2.86 -13.90
CA PRO A 111 4.80 3.67 -14.40
C PRO A 111 5.24 4.99 -15.02
N LYS A 112 4.39 5.55 -15.89
CA LYS A 112 4.59 6.88 -16.45
C LYS A 112 4.22 7.97 -15.46
N LYS A 113 3.09 7.83 -14.77
CA LYS A 113 2.63 8.79 -13.76
C LYS A 113 1.78 8.12 -12.70
N ALA A 114 1.70 8.72 -11.52
CA ALA A 114 0.78 8.34 -10.46
C ALA A 114 0.03 9.56 -9.92
N THR A 115 -1.24 9.37 -9.59
CA THR A 115 -2.15 10.40 -9.08
C THR A 115 -2.75 9.92 -7.77
N VAL A 116 -2.56 10.67 -6.70
CA VAL A 116 -3.09 10.39 -5.36
C VAL A 116 -4.47 11.01 -5.22
N PHE A 117 -5.39 10.26 -4.63
CA PHE A 117 -6.77 10.65 -4.35
C PHE A 117 -7.08 10.53 -2.87
N ILE A 118 -7.96 11.38 -2.38
CA ILE A 118 -8.39 11.41 -0.99
C ILE A 118 -9.90 11.45 -0.85
N ARG A 119 -10.42 10.82 0.22
CA ARG A 119 -11.84 10.81 0.59
C ARG A 119 -12.00 10.94 2.10
N LEU A 120 -13.09 11.59 2.52
CA LEU A 120 -13.57 11.45 3.89
C LEU A 120 -14.17 10.06 4.08
N PHE A 121 -13.93 9.46 5.24
CA PHE A 121 -14.61 8.23 5.65
C PHE A 121 -15.26 8.36 7.02
N SER A 122 -16.31 7.56 7.24
CA SER A 122 -16.86 7.25 8.55
C SER A 122 -16.52 5.80 8.89
N CYS A 123 -15.84 5.58 10.01
CA CYS A 123 -15.67 4.25 10.59
C CYS A 123 -15.31 4.44 12.06
N ARG A 124 -16.28 4.18 12.95
CA ARG A 124 -16.07 4.36 14.38
C ARG A 124 -15.02 3.39 14.93
N GLU A 125 -14.98 2.18 14.42
CA GLU A 125 -14.02 1.15 14.82
C GLU A 125 -12.57 1.57 14.59
N ILE A 126 -12.25 2.14 13.42
CA ILE A 126 -10.93 2.71 13.13
C ILE A 126 -10.62 3.82 14.13
N PHE A 127 -11.57 4.73 14.39
CA PHE A 127 -11.34 5.80 15.36
C PHE A 127 -11.01 5.24 16.76
N ASP A 128 -11.76 4.27 17.26
CA ASP A 128 -11.53 3.67 18.60
C ASP A 128 -10.22 2.86 18.69
N ILE A 129 -9.72 2.32 17.56
CA ILE A 129 -8.39 1.70 17.49
C ILE A 129 -7.29 2.74 17.70
N HIS A 130 -7.45 3.93 17.12
CA HIS A 130 -6.44 5.00 17.13
C HIS A 130 -6.63 6.03 18.25
N CYS A 131 -7.72 5.93 19.02
CA CYS A 131 -8.11 6.89 20.04
C CYS A 131 -8.70 6.21 21.27
N GLN A 132 -8.13 6.48 22.44
CA GLN A 132 -8.71 6.01 23.70
C GLN A 132 -8.58 7.05 24.81
N ASP A 133 -9.61 7.14 25.64
CA ASP A 133 -9.62 8.00 26.82
C ASP A 133 -9.34 7.16 28.07
N TYR A 134 -8.28 7.48 28.80
CA TYR A 134 -7.90 6.82 30.04
C TYR A 134 -7.38 7.82 31.07
N GLY A 135 -7.95 7.80 32.28
CA GLY A 135 -7.51 8.66 33.38
C GLY A 135 -7.63 10.17 33.11
N GLY A 136 -8.59 10.58 32.28
CA GLY A 136 -8.75 11.99 31.86
C GLY A 136 -7.75 12.43 30.78
N VAL A 137 -6.99 11.50 30.20
CA VAL A 137 -6.06 11.71 29.11
C VAL A 137 -6.54 10.99 27.87
N ARG A 138 -6.41 11.65 26.73
CA ARG A 138 -6.80 11.16 25.42
C ARG A 138 -5.59 10.68 24.63
N TYR A 139 -5.39 9.37 24.64
CA TYR A 139 -4.30 8.74 23.94
C TYR A 139 -4.63 8.57 22.46
N ARG A 140 -3.69 8.97 21.61
CA ARG A 140 -3.77 8.91 20.15
C ARG A 140 -2.62 8.09 19.60
N SER A 141 -2.87 7.31 18.55
CA SER A 141 -1.79 6.51 17.94
C SER A 141 -0.76 7.40 17.25
N GLU A 142 0.41 6.84 16.95
CA GLU A 142 1.49 7.45 16.18
C GLU A 142 1.11 7.91 14.76
N TYR A 143 -0.06 7.50 14.27
CA TYR A 143 -0.65 7.88 12.98
C TYR A 143 -1.59 9.10 13.07
N VAL A 144 -1.94 9.55 14.27
CA VAL A 144 -2.88 10.66 14.50
C VAL A 144 -2.11 11.94 14.78
N LYS A 145 -2.36 12.96 13.97
CA LYS A 145 -1.75 14.27 14.14
C LYS A 145 -2.55 15.14 15.12
N ILE A 146 -1.92 15.52 16.22
CA ILE A 146 -2.56 16.30 17.32
C ILE A 146 -2.46 17.83 17.08
N GLY A 147 -1.36 18.29 16.48
CA GLY A 147 -1.10 19.71 16.19
C GLY A 147 -0.45 19.91 14.83
N ASP A 148 0.32 20.99 14.63
CA ASP A 148 1.04 21.23 13.37
C ASP A 148 2.33 20.41 13.22
N GLU A 149 2.83 19.82 14.31
CA GLU A 149 3.99 18.92 14.29
C GLU A 149 3.71 17.64 13.52
N ASP A 150 4.75 17.09 12.89
CA ASP A 150 4.63 15.85 12.16
C ASP A 150 4.33 14.68 13.12
N ALA A 151 3.31 13.90 12.79
CA ALA A 151 3.08 12.62 13.46
C ALA A 151 4.30 11.71 13.24
N ALA A 152 4.53 10.72 14.10
CA ALA A 152 5.68 9.84 13.88
C ALA A 152 5.54 9.11 12.54
N GLU A 153 4.35 8.58 12.26
CA GLU A 153 3.99 7.95 11.00
C GLU A 153 2.93 8.79 10.24
N PRO A 154 3.04 8.94 8.91
CA PRO A 154 2.16 9.83 8.14
C PRO A 154 0.75 9.25 7.91
N TYR A 155 0.62 7.93 7.86
CA TYR A 155 -0.63 7.20 7.63
C TYR A 155 -0.52 5.75 8.08
N TRP A 156 -1.67 5.13 8.37
CA TRP A 156 -1.80 3.71 8.66
C TRP A 156 -2.31 2.96 7.43
N CYS A 157 -1.87 1.72 7.20
CA CYS A 157 -2.38 0.90 6.10
C CYS A 157 -3.43 -0.08 6.61
N ALA A 158 -4.59 -0.12 5.95
CA ALA A 158 -5.63 -1.08 6.30
C ALA A 158 -6.49 -1.47 5.09
N SER A 159 -7.01 -2.70 5.10
CA SER A 159 -8.05 -3.12 4.18
C SER A 159 -9.40 -2.60 4.69
N VAL A 160 -10.10 -1.79 3.89
CA VAL A 160 -11.43 -1.28 4.28
C VAL A 160 -12.47 -2.40 4.44
N GLN A 161 -12.24 -3.56 3.80
CA GLN A 161 -13.13 -4.72 3.87
C GLN A 161 -13.12 -5.40 5.24
N ASP A 162 -12.10 -5.15 6.06
CA ASP A 162 -12.00 -5.69 7.42
C ASP A 162 -12.96 -4.99 8.41
N PHE A 163 -13.57 -3.88 8.00
CA PHE A 163 -14.40 -3.03 8.86
C PHE A 163 -15.87 -3.01 8.40
N ALA A 164 -16.76 -3.55 9.24
CA ALA A 164 -18.16 -3.74 8.89
C ALA A 164 -18.94 -2.41 8.62
N GLN A 165 -18.49 -1.30 9.22
CA GLN A 165 -19.16 0.00 9.15
C GLN A 165 -18.32 1.07 8.44
N PHE A 166 -17.40 0.66 7.57
CA PHE A 166 -16.62 1.62 6.80
C PHE A 166 -17.45 2.23 5.66
N GLU A 167 -17.54 3.56 5.62
CA GLU A 167 -18.28 4.26 4.59
C GLU A 167 -17.58 5.54 4.11
N TYR A 168 -17.42 5.71 2.80
CA TYR A 168 -16.94 6.97 2.24
C TYR A 168 -18.02 8.05 2.32
N LEU A 169 -17.69 9.21 2.87
CA LEU A 169 -18.59 10.36 3.01
C LEU A 169 -18.48 11.34 1.82
N SER A 170 -17.38 11.35 1.08
CA SER A 170 -17.15 12.28 -0.05
C SER A 170 -16.87 11.57 -1.38
N ASN A 171 -16.86 12.36 -2.47
CA ASN A 171 -16.14 11.98 -3.69
C ASN A 171 -14.63 11.85 -3.41
N ALA A 172 -13.95 11.17 -4.33
CA ALA A 172 -12.51 11.24 -4.42
C ALA A 172 -12.11 12.60 -5.01
N GLU A 173 -11.22 13.28 -4.32
CA GLU A 173 -10.58 14.50 -4.80
C GLU A 173 -9.13 14.19 -5.14
N GLU A 174 -8.64 14.71 -6.26
CA GLU A 174 -7.23 14.58 -6.63
C GLU A 174 -6.39 15.46 -5.70
N VAL A 175 -5.33 14.89 -5.14
CA VAL A 175 -4.40 15.61 -4.26
C VAL A 175 -3.17 16.08 -5.02
N TYR A 176 -2.51 15.14 -5.69
CA TYR A 176 -1.25 15.40 -6.38
C TYR A 176 -0.97 14.36 -7.45
N THR A 177 -0.44 14.80 -8.59
CA THR A 177 0.01 13.94 -9.68
C THR A 177 1.51 14.12 -9.88
N VAL A 178 2.25 13.01 -9.94
CA VAL A 178 3.66 12.97 -10.29
C VAL A 178 3.86 12.29 -11.64
N ASP A 179 4.59 12.95 -12.55
CA ASP A 179 5.04 12.39 -13.83
C ASP A 179 6.47 11.86 -13.68
N PHE A 180 6.64 10.54 -13.70
CA PHE A 180 7.92 9.87 -13.56
C PHE A 180 8.81 10.00 -14.80
N THR A 181 8.28 10.46 -15.94
CA THR A 181 9.06 10.71 -17.17
C THR A 181 9.72 12.09 -17.20
N SER A 182 9.34 13.00 -16.30
CA SER A 182 9.85 14.37 -16.27
C SER A 182 10.74 14.60 -15.05
N VAL A 183 12.03 14.86 -15.28
CA VAL A 183 12.98 15.22 -14.22
C VAL A 183 12.55 16.47 -13.47
N ASP A 184 11.94 17.45 -14.15
CA ASP A 184 11.49 18.68 -13.51
C ASP A 184 10.26 18.45 -12.62
N GLU A 185 9.31 17.62 -13.03
CA GLU A 185 8.17 17.24 -12.18
C GLU A 185 8.63 16.42 -10.97
N LEU A 186 9.57 15.49 -11.17
CA LEU A 186 10.16 14.74 -10.06
C LEU A 186 10.89 15.64 -9.05
N LYS A 187 11.64 16.66 -9.53
CA LYS A 187 12.29 17.63 -8.63
C LYS A 187 11.26 18.45 -7.85
N LYS A 188 10.15 18.84 -8.47
CA LYS A 188 9.04 19.52 -7.78
C LYS A 188 8.43 18.61 -6.72
N ALA A 189 8.26 17.32 -7.02
CA ALA A 189 7.70 16.34 -6.10
C ALA A 189 8.56 16.12 -4.84
N LEU A 190 9.85 16.46 -4.84
CA LEU A 190 10.69 16.42 -3.62
C LEU A 190 10.21 17.39 -2.54
N MET A 191 9.52 18.46 -2.91
CA MET A 191 8.93 19.41 -1.96
C MET A 191 7.71 20.08 -2.59
N ALA A 192 6.53 19.53 -2.29
CA ALA A 192 5.26 20.05 -2.76
C ALA A 192 4.27 20.21 -1.59
N THR A 193 3.41 21.21 -1.65
CA THR A 193 2.36 21.41 -0.65
C THR A 193 1.26 22.24 -1.27
N ASP A 194 0.02 21.94 -0.89
CA ASP A 194 -1.13 22.74 -1.29
C ASP A 194 -2.30 22.49 -0.31
N THR A 195 -3.40 23.16 -0.55
CA THR A 195 -4.70 22.92 0.07
C THR A 195 -5.65 22.28 -0.92
N LEU A 196 -6.56 21.45 -0.44
CA LEU A 196 -7.65 20.88 -1.23
C LEU A 196 -8.97 21.03 -0.49
N LYS A 197 -10.06 20.96 -1.25
CA LYS A 197 -11.42 21.01 -0.70
C LYS A 197 -12.11 19.70 -0.97
N LEU A 198 -12.71 19.11 0.07
CA LEU A 198 -13.55 17.93 -0.06
C LEU A 198 -15.02 18.34 0.11
N LYS A 199 -15.89 17.68 -0.66
CA LYS A 199 -17.34 17.89 -0.58
C LYS A 199 -18.03 16.62 -0.11
N PRO A 200 -18.51 16.56 1.15
CA PRO A 200 -19.32 15.46 1.63
C PRO A 200 -20.59 15.32 0.77
N LYS A 201 -20.95 14.09 0.43
CA LYS A 201 -22.16 13.75 -0.33
C LYS A 201 -23.38 13.55 0.57
N ARG A 202 -23.15 13.34 1.85
CA ARG A 202 -24.17 13.08 2.86
C ARG A 202 -23.73 13.63 4.20
N ASP A 203 -24.71 13.85 5.07
CA ASP A 203 -24.47 14.16 6.47
C ASP A 203 -23.83 12.95 7.16
N GLY A 204 -22.93 13.20 8.11
CA GLY A 204 -22.31 12.12 8.87
C GLY A 204 -21.21 12.58 9.82
N VAL A 205 -20.48 11.62 10.37
CA VAL A 205 -19.32 11.86 11.23
C VAL A 205 -18.08 11.33 10.53
N ALA A 206 -17.21 12.24 10.10
CA ALA A 206 -15.92 11.92 9.52
C ALA A 206 -14.93 11.52 10.63
N HIS A 207 -14.29 10.37 10.45
CA HIS A 207 -13.31 9.82 11.38
C HIS A 207 -11.87 9.91 10.84
N GLY A 208 -11.70 10.28 9.57
CA GLY A 208 -10.40 10.41 8.95
C GLY A 208 -10.45 10.64 7.44
N PHE A 209 -9.26 10.63 6.84
CA PHE A 209 -9.05 10.55 5.41
C PHE A 209 -8.66 9.14 4.99
N ALA A 210 -9.20 8.70 3.85
CA ALA A 210 -8.79 7.50 3.15
C ALA A 210 -8.13 7.90 1.82
N ILE A 211 -6.94 7.37 1.58
CA ILE A 211 -6.09 7.68 0.44
C ILE A 211 -5.91 6.43 -0.41
N TYR A 212 -5.98 6.64 -1.72
CA TYR A 212 -5.64 5.65 -2.71
C TYR A 212 -4.98 6.36 -3.91
N PHE A 213 -4.54 5.63 -4.91
CA PHE A 213 -3.94 6.21 -6.10
C PHE A 213 -4.41 5.53 -7.37
N THR A 214 -4.21 6.22 -8.48
CA THR A 214 -4.21 5.60 -9.80
C THR A 214 -2.84 5.79 -10.44
N THR A 215 -2.44 4.87 -11.30
CA THR A 215 -1.19 5.02 -12.06
C THR A 215 -1.40 4.65 -13.52
N ASP A 216 -0.99 5.55 -14.41
CA ASP A 216 -0.92 5.29 -15.84
C ASP A 216 0.44 4.68 -16.13
N LEU A 217 0.44 3.41 -16.55
CA LEU A 217 1.65 2.64 -16.73
C LEU A 217 2.46 3.11 -17.93
N THR A 218 1.79 3.44 -19.03
CA THR A 218 2.44 3.59 -20.35
C THR A 218 2.13 4.91 -21.04
N GLY A 219 1.14 5.68 -20.55
CA GLY A 219 0.61 6.85 -21.27
C GLY A 219 -0.35 6.50 -22.39
N THR A 220 -0.70 5.22 -22.55
CA THR A 220 -1.60 4.73 -23.61
C THR A 220 -2.98 4.32 -23.08
N GLY A 221 -3.32 4.77 -21.86
CA GLY A 221 -4.60 4.46 -21.21
C GLY A 221 -4.61 3.16 -20.39
N ILE A 222 -3.46 2.54 -20.14
CA ILE A 222 -3.35 1.42 -19.20
C ILE A 222 -3.23 2.00 -17.79
N VAL A 223 -4.38 2.20 -17.16
CA VAL A 223 -4.48 2.76 -15.81
C VAL A 223 -4.80 1.66 -14.81
N LEU A 224 -4.09 1.69 -13.69
CA LEU A 224 -4.43 0.91 -12.50
C LEU A 224 -5.08 1.83 -11.48
N ASN A 225 -6.03 1.27 -10.75
CA ASN A 225 -6.65 1.92 -9.60
C ASN A 225 -6.37 1.06 -8.37
N SER A 226 -5.65 1.61 -7.39
CA SER A 226 -5.30 0.85 -6.18
C SER A 226 -6.52 0.52 -5.33
N ALA A 227 -7.60 1.33 -5.39
CA ALA A 227 -8.85 1.07 -4.68
C ALA A 227 -9.66 -0.13 -5.24
N GLU A 228 -9.36 -0.56 -6.47
CA GLU A 228 -9.99 -1.73 -7.11
C GLU A 228 -9.08 -2.96 -7.09
N SER A 229 -7.88 -2.82 -6.50
CA SER A 229 -6.86 -3.86 -6.45
C SER A 229 -6.82 -4.50 -5.06
N THR A 230 -6.45 -5.77 -5.02
CA THR A 230 -6.15 -6.47 -3.76
C THR A 230 -4.66 -6.39 -3.40
N ALA A 231 -3.86 -5.68 -4.19
CA ALA A 231 -2.41 -5.58 -3.98
C ALA A 231 -2.02 -4.44 -3.03
N TRP A 232 -2.91 -3.47 -2.80
CA TRP A 232 -2.67 -2.36 -1.90
C TRP A 232 -3.83 -2.23 -0.91
N ASP A 233 -3.46 -2.01 0.34
CA ASP A 233 -4.36 -1.43 1.32
C ASP A 233 -4.60 0.05 1.01
N VAL A 234 -5.59 0.65 1.68
CA VAL A 234 -5.76 2.11 1.63
C VAL A 234 -4.91 2.77 2.69
N GLY A 235 -4.44 3.98 2.40
CA GLY A 235 -3.82 4.84 3.40
C GLY A 235 -4.89 5.50 4.27
N ILE A 236 -4.84 5.29 5.58
CA ILE A 236 -5.77 5.85 6.57
C ILE A 236 -5.05 6.92 7.39
N ILE A 237 -5.62 8.11 7.42
CA ILE A 237 -5.20 9.19 8.31
C ILE A 237 -6.35 9.46 9.29
N PRO A 238 -6.32 8.87 10.49
CA PRO A 238 -7.38 9.07 11.47
C PRO A 238 -7.34 10.49 12.03
N PHE A 239 -8.51 11.06 12.31
CA PHE A 239 -8.61 12.37 12.92
C PHE A 239 -8.34 12.32 14.43
N LYS A 240 -7.81 13.43 14.94
CA LYS A 240 -7.67 13.64 16.39
C LYS A 240 -8.99 13.85 17.07
N GLU A 241 -10.07 14.17 16.36
CA GLU A 241 -11.44 14.16 16.86
C GLU A 241 -12.42 13.84 15.72
N PRO A 242 -13.56 13.18 15.98
CA PRO A 242 -14.57 13.00 14.95
C PRO A 242 -15.17 14.35 14.55
N CYS A 243 -15.36 14.57 13.24
CA CYS A 243 -15.91 15.82 12.73
C CYS A 243 -17.30 15.58 12.13
N VAL A 244 -18.30 16.32 12.59
CA VAL A 244 -19.61 16.32 11.93
C VAL A 244 -19.48 17.03 10.60
N VAL A 245 -19.96 16.38 9.54
CA VAL A 245 -19.97 16.96 8.19
C VAL A 245 -21.38 16.93 7.60
N LYS A 246 -21.69 17.90 6.75
CA LYS A 246 -22.98 18.09 6.07
C LYS A 246 -22.85 17.91 4.57
N ALA A 247 -23.88 17.34 3.97
CA ALA A 247 -23.97 17.16 2.54
C ALA A 247 -23.83 18.51 1.82
N GLY A 248 -22.89 18.58 0.89
CA GLY A 248 -22.69 19.73 0.02
C GLY A 248 -21.87 20.88 0.61
N GLU A 249 -21.45 20.81 1.88
CA GLU A 249 -20.51 21.79 2.43
C GLU A 249 -19.09 21.55 1.87
N GLU A 250 -18.24 22.57 1.91
CA GLU A 250 -16.83 22.42 1.56
C GLU A 250 -16.00 22.38 2.83
N VAL A 251 -15.24 21.30 3.01
CA VAL A 251 -14.27 21.17 4.09
C VAL A 251 -12.86 21.17 3.53
N ALA A 252 -11.93 21.83 4.23
CA ALA A 252 -10.56 22.03 3.74
C ALA A 252 -9.58 21.00 4.32
N ALA A 253 -8.66 20.54 3.49
CA ALA A 253 -7.49 19.81 3.96
C ALA A 253 -6.23 20.47 3.40
N ARG A 254 -5.13 20.37 4.13
CA ARG A 254 -3.80 20.79 3.66
C ARG A 254 -2.94 19.55 3.52
N TRP A 255 -2.13 19.47 2.48
CA TRP A 255 -1.22 18.35 2.27
C TRP A 255 0.19 18.84 2.00
N ARG A 256 1.16 17.99 2.32
CA ARG A 256 2.57 18.26 2.12
C ARG A 256 3.30 16.97 1.74
N LEU A 257 4.09 17.05 0.68
CA LEU A 257 5.06 16.04 0.28
C LEU A 257 6.46 16.61 0.49
N VAL A 258 7.25 15.99 1.38
CA VAL A 258 8.67 16.30 1.57
C VAL A 258 9.46 15.02 1.40
N ASN A 259 10.24 14.95 0.33
CA ASN A 259 10.89 13.73 -0.16
C ASN A 259 9.86 12.60 -0.38
N HIS A 260 9.90 11.56 0.45
CA HIS A 260 9.00 10.40 0.42
C HIS A 260 7.86 10.48 1.44
N ARG A 261 7.82 11.52 2.27
CA ARG A 261 6.83 11.68 3.33
C ARG A 261 5.65 12.50 2.84
N PHE A 262 4.48 11.87 2.75
CA PHE A 262 3.22 12.48 2.36
C PHE A 262 2.28 12.63 3.56
N ASP A 263 2.11 13.87 4.03
CA ASP A 263 1.24 14.20 5.16
C ASP A 263 -0.04 14.89 4.65
N VAL A 264 -1.19 14.59 5.28
CA VAL A 264 -2.44 15.34 5.09
C VAL A 264 -2.99 15.79 6.45
N LEU A 265 -3.44 17.03 6.51
CA LEU A 265 -3.93 17.71 7.68
C LEU A 265 -5.39 18.12 7.50
N ASN A 266 -6.19 17.89 8.52
CA ASN A 266 -7.57 18.36 8.61
C ASN A 266 -7.58 19.83 9.08
N GLU A 267 -8.15 20.72 8.26
CA GLU A 267 -8.23 22.17 8.51
C GLU A 267 -9.65 22.64 8.92
N PHE A 268 -10.57 21.70 9.18
CA PHE A 268 -11.98 21.98 9.50
C PHE A 268 -12.39 21.49 10.90
N TYR A 269 -11.43 21.32 11.82
CA TYR A 269 -11.78 21.21 13.23
C TYR A 269 -12.54 22.46 13.70
N PRO A 270 -13.50 22.30 14.64
CA PRO A 270 -14.07 23.43 15.37
C PRO A 270 -12.97 24.31 15.96
N ASP A 271 -13.23 25.62 16.10
CA ASP A 271 -12.22 26.58 16.58
C ASP A 271 -11.62 26.17 17.92
N GLU A 272 -12.41 25.54 18.80
CA GLU A 272 -12.00 25.07 20.12
C GLU A 272 -11.04 23.86 20.09
N LEU A 273 -10.83 23.26 18.92
CA LEU A 273 -9.97 22.09 18.71
C LEU A 273 -8.80 22.39 17.76
N LYS A 274 -8.64 23.63 17.30
CA LYS A 274 -7.59 24.00 16.33
C LYS A 274 -6.21 24.05 16.97
N SER A 275 -6.08 24.60 18.18
CA SER A 275 -4.80 24.76 18.87
C SER A 275 -4.67 23.89 20.13
N ALA A 276 -3.44 23.63 20.55
CA ALA A 276 -3.15 22.98 21.83
C ALA A 276 -3.71 23.79 23.03
N ASP A 277 -3.61 25.12 22.96
CA ASP A 277 -4.13 26.03 23.98
C ASP A 277 -5.67 25.93 24.12
N ASP A 278 -6.39 25.74 23.01
CA ASP A 278 -7.85 25.59 23.03
C ASP A 278 -8.28 24.22 23.57
N CYS A 279 -7.48 23.18 23.32
CA CYS A 279 -7.71 21.85 23.89
C CYS A 279 -7.52 21.84 25.42
N GLU A 280 -6.53 22.60 25.93
CA GLU A 280 -6.32 22.78 27.37
C GLU A 280 -7.52 23.48 28.04
N ARG A 281 -8.14 24.46 27.36
CA ARG A 281 -9.38 25.11 27.84
C ARG A 281 -10.57 24.15 27.94
N LEU A 282 -10.61 23.12 27.10
CA LEU A 282 -11.60 22.04 27.16
C LEU A 282 -11.20 20.92 28.15
N ASN A 283 -10.08 21.07 28.85
CA ASN A 283 -9.50 20.05 29.74
C ASN A 283 -9.26 18.72 29.01
N ILE A 284 -8.95 18.78 27.70
CA ILE A 284 -8.60 17.63 26.88
C ILE A 284 -7.08 17.59 26.75
N ARG A 285 -6.45 16.63 27.42
CA ARG A 285 -5.01 16.38 27.29
C ARG A 285 -4.77 15.26 26.30
N TYR A 286 -4.03 15.53 25.23
CA TYR A 286 -3.61 14.51 24.28
C TYR A 286 -2.25 13.93 24.65
N GLU A 287 -2.07 12.63 24.44
CA GLU A 287 -0.78 11.95 24.50
C GLU A 287 -0.64 11.01 23.31
N THR A 288 0.56 10.89 22.75
CA THR A 288 0.83 9.94 21.67
C THR A 288 1.33 8.62 22.27
N ALA A 289 0.76 7.50 21.82
CA ALA A 289 1.20 6.15 22.16
C ALA A 289 1.35 5.32 20.88
N ILE A 290 2.22 4.31 20.89
CA ILE A 290 2.29 3.36 19.77
C ILE A 290 1.02 2.51 19.73
N LEU A 291 0.58 2.11 18.54
CA LEU A 291 -0.70 1.45 18.33
C LEU A 291 -0.83 0.16 19.14
N ASP A 292 0.25 -0.63 19.22
CA ASP A 292 0.32 -1.84 20.04
C ASP A 292 0.10 -1.59 21.53
N GLN A 293 0.51 -0.43 22.05
CA GLN A 293 0.26 -0.05 23.45
C GLN A 293 -1.21 0.33 23.64
N LEU A 294 -1.78 1.10 22.70
CA LEU A 294 -3.19 1.45 22.73
C LEU A 294 -4.09 0.22 22.69
N GLN A 295 -3.79 -0.75 21.82
CA GLN A 295 -4.57 -1.98 21.72
C GLN A 295 -4.56 -2.78 23.03
N LYS A 296 -3.45 -2.76 23.78
CA LYS A 296 -3.40 -3.38 25.12
C LYS A 296 -4.26 -2.64 26.16
N ILE A 297 -4.36 -1.31 26.08
CA ILE A 297 -5.28 -0.53 26.95
C ILE A 297 -6.74 -0.92 26.69
N ARG A 298 -7.10 -1.17 25.43
CA ARG A 298 -8.43 -1.66 25.04
C ARG A 298 -8.71 -3.05 25.63
N ASP A 299 -7.74 -3.95 25.60
CA ASP A 299 -7.90 -5.29 26.17
C ASP A 299 -8.05 -5.28 27.70
N ASP A 300 -7.37 -4.37 28.39
CA ASP A 300 -7.40 -4.30 29.85
C ASP A 300 -8.67 -3.64 30.43
N SER A 301 -9.37 -2.81 29.67
CA SER A 301 -10.47 -1.96 30.19
C SER A 301 -11.88 -2.56 30.07
N TYR A 302 -12.07 -3.62 29.27
CA TYR A 302 -13.39 -4.30 29.14
C TYR A 302 -13.33 -5.79 29.50
N PHE A 303 -12.22 -6.47 29.17
CA PHE A 303 -12.13 -7.93 29.36
C PHE A 303 -12.00 -8.34 30.84
N LYS A 304 -11.32 -7.53 31.67
CA LYS A 304 -11.21 -7.78 33.12
C LYS A 304 -12.51 -7.57 33.89
N GLN A 305 -13.33 -6.59 33.50
CA GLN A 305 -14.64 -6.38 34.13
C GLN A 305 -15.64 -7.48 33.72
N MET A 306 -15.61 -7.89 32.45
CA MET A 306 -16.50 -8.95 31.96
C MET A 306 -16.14 -10.34 32.49
N MET A 307 -14.85 -10.66 32.66
CA MET A 307 -14.40 -11.94 33.25
C MET A 307 -14.54 -11.99 34.77
N ALA A 308 -14.66 -10.85 35.45
CA ALA A 308 -14.92 -10.79 36.89
C ALA A 308 -16.39 -11.06 37.25
N GLU A 309 -17.31 -10.99 36.28
CA GLU A 309 -18.74 -11.25 36.45
C GLU A 309 -19.15 -12.69 36.09
N VAL A 310 -18.24 -13.51 35.57
CA VAL A 310 -18.52 -14.93 35.33
C VAL A 310 -18.30 -15.72 36.62
N GLU A 311 -19.39 -16.15 37.25
CA GLU A 311 -19.32 -16.99 38.44
C GLU A 311 -18.65 -18.35 38.12
N PRO A 312 -17.75 -18.87 38.99
CA PRO A 312 -16.97 -20.11 38.75
C PRO A 312 -17.80 -21.37 38.45
N ARG A 313 -19.12 -21.30 38.68
CA ARG A 313 -20.09 -22.36 38.45
C ARG A 313 -20.62 -22.42 37.02
N GLU A 314 -20.30 -21.45 36.17
CA GLU A 314 -20.62 -21.45 34.73
C GLU A 314 -19.48 -21.98 33.83
N LEU A 315 -18.39 -22.49 34.43
CA LEU A 315 -17.28 -23.16 33.75
C LEU A 315 -17.35 -24.71 33.80
N PRO A 316 -18.33 -25.41 33.19
CA PRO A 316 -18.13 -26.83 32.87
C PRO A 316 -17.61 -27.13 31.46
N HIS A 317 -17.50 -26.17 30.53
CA HIS A 317 -17.22 -26.52 29.12
C HIS A 317 -16.04 -25.82 28.42
N ALA A 318 -15.15 -25.14 29.16
CA ALA A 318 -13.86 -24.72 28.61
C ALA A 318 -12.75 -25.68 29.07
N THR A 319 -12.79 -26.92 28.60
CA THR A 319 -11.60 -27.78 28.62
C THR A 319 -10.82 -27.51 27.34
N ASP A 320 -9.63 -26.95 27.49
CA ASP A 320 -8.62 -26.87 26.44
C ASP A 320 -8.32 -28.28 25.90
N ILE A 321 -8.69 -28.52 24.65
CA ILE A 321 -8.44 -29.77 23.92
C ILE A 321 -7.29 -29.65 22.91
N SER A 322 -6.50 -28.57 22.95
CA SER A 322 -5.34 -28.42 22.07
C SER A 322 -4.20 -29.42 22.36
N ALA A 323 -4.29 -30.18 23.46
CA ALA A 323 -3.30 -31.17 23.87
C ALA A 323 -3.66 -32.65 23.59
N GLN A 324 -4.77 -32.97 22.89
CA GLN A 324 -5.17 -34.38 22.66
C GLN A 324 -5.66 -34.70 21.23
N ILE A 325 -4.90 -34.33 20.20
CA ILE A 325 -5.09 -34.91 18.86
C ILE A 325 -3.89 -35.83 18.54
N PRO A 326 -4.11 -37.14 18.29
CA PRO A 326 -3.04 -38.06 17.93
C PRO A 326 -2.35 -37.67 16.62
N VAL A 327 -1.02 -37.79 16.58
CA VAL A 327 -0.11 -37.53 15.44
C VAL A 327 -0.28 -38.54 14.29
N GLN A 328 -1.50 -38.95 13.95
CA GLN A 328 -1.76 -39.98 12.93
C GLN A 328 -3.09 -39.76 12.18
N CYS A 329 -3.20 -38.66 11.41
CA CYS A 329 -4.18 -38.39 10.34
C CYS A 329 -3.66 -37.08 9.66
N VAL A 330 -3.24 -36.95 8.40
CA VAL A 330 -3.55 -37.62 7.15
C VAL A 330 -2.29 -37.52 6.26
N LEU A 331 -1.63 -38.65 5.98
CA LEU A 331 -0.81 -38.82 4.79
C LEU A 331 -1.70 -39.49 3.75
N ALA A 332 -2.03 -38.79 2.68
CA ALA A 332 -2.58 -39.38 1.48
C ALA A 332 -1.73 -38.95 0.29
N THR A 333 -0.99 -39.91 -0.25
CA THR A 333 -0.24 -39.84 -1.49
C THR A 333 -1.18 -39.55 -2.66
N VAL A 334 -0.96 -38.42 -3.35
CA VAL A 334 -1.67 -38.07 -4.59
C VAL A 334 -0.87 -38.58 -5.79
N GLU A 335 -1.50 -39.40 -6.63
CA GLU A 335 -0.94 -39.83 -7.92
C GLU A 335 -0.83 -38.64 -8.90
N ARG A 336 0.32 -38.56 -9.59
CA ARG A 336 0.58 -37.54 -10.62
C ARG A 336 -0.29 -37.75 -11.85
N LYS A 337 -1.27 -36.86 -12.09
CA LYS A 337 -1.84 -36.64 -13.42
C LYS A 337 -1.07 -35.54 -14.15
N LYS A 338 -0.71 -35.79 -15.42
CA LYS A 338 -0.08 -34.81 -16.31
C LYS A 338 -1.07 -33.69 -16.67
N PRO A 339 -0.76 -32.41 -16.37
CA PRO A 339 -1.54 -31.29 -16.87
C PRO A 339 -1.27 -31.09 -18.37
N THR A 340 -2.34 -30.88 -19.12
CA THR A 340 -2.30 -30.47 -20.51
C THR A 340 -2.58 -28.96 -20.55
N LYS A 341 -1.60 -28.19 -21.05
CA LYS A 341 -1.57 -26.73 -21.25
C LYS A 341 -1.24 -25.90 -19.99
N VAL A 342 -0.25 -25.02 -20.18
CA VAL A 342 0.53 -24.32 -19.15
C VAL A 342 -0.12 -22.97 -18.84
N VAL A 343 -0.30 -22.70 -17.55
CA VAL A 343 -0.67 -21.38 -17.00
C VAL A 343 0.46 -20.97 -16.07
N ILE A 344 1.02 -19.78 -16.27
CA ILE A 344 2.15 -19.22 -15.52
C ILE A 344 1.62 -18.14 -14.59
N GLY A 345 1.99 -18.20 -13.32
CA GLY A 345 1.76 -17.15 -12.32
C GLY A 345 2.77 -17.29 -11.18
N PHE A 346 3.29 -16.17 -10.68
CA PHE A 346 4.22 -16.14 -9.55
C PHE A 346 3.48 -15.72 -8.27
N ASN A 347 3.60 -16.54 -7.23
CA ASN A 347 3.41 -16.18 -5.83
C ASN A 347 4.14 -17.23 -4.97
N SER A 348 4.57 -16.85 -3.77
CA SER A 348 4.84 -17.82 -2.69
C SER A 348 4.32 -17.25 -1.36
N TYR A 349 3.09 -17.63 -1.02
CA TYR A 349 2.74 -17.89 0.38
C TYR A 349 3.19 -19.33 0.69
N LEU A 350 3.91 -19.54 1.80
CA LEU A 350 3.70 -20.65 2.73
C LEU A 350 4.65 -20.57 3.95
N PHE A 351 4.02 -20.47 5.13
CA PHE A 351 4.46 -20.73 6.51
C PHE A 351 5.37 -19.73 7.27
N THR A 352 4.78 -19.04 8.24
CA THR A 352 5.28 -18.94 9.63
C THR A 352 4.12 -19.10 10.62
N PRO A 353 4.27 -19.86 11.73
CA PRO A 353 3.30 -19.89 12.81
C PRO A 353 3.45 -18.67 13.73
N ALA A 354 2.42 -18.46 14.54
CA ALA A 354 2.09 -17.28 15.34
C ALA A 354 3.22 -16.68 16.22
N HIS A 355 3.00 -15.40 16.53
CA HIS A 355 3.70 -14.51 17.46
C HIS A 355 4.96 -13.82 16.91
N THR A 356 4.74 -12.75 16.14
CA THR A 356 5.28 -11.38 16.36
C THR A 356 4.70 -10.52 15.24
N VAL A 357 3.78 -9.60 15.57
CA VAL A 357 3.29 -8.60 14.63
C VAL A 357 4.44 -7.61 14.42
N LEU A 358 5.14 -7.74 13.29
CA LEU A 358 6.03 -6.69 12.80
C LEU A 358 5.15 -5.77 11.94
N THR A 359 4.65 -4.69 12.56
CA THR A 359 4.09 -3.54 11.85
C THR A 359 5.18 -2.89 11.02
N GLY A 360 5.09 -3.06 9.70
CA GLY A 360 5.99 -2.45 8.74
C GLY A 360 5.75 -3.07 7.38
N SER A 361 5.18 -2.29 6.47
CA SER A 361 5.04 -2.63 5.06
C SER A 361 6.42 -2.92 4.47
N ARG A 362 6.83 -4.18 4.49
CA ARG A 362 8.01 -4.67 3.75
C ARG A 362 7.57 -5.02 2.34
N THR A 363 7.29 -3.99 1.56
CA THR A 363 7.03 -4.07 0.14
C THR A 363 8.35 -4.14 -0.64
N PHE A 364 8.26 -4.78 -1.80
CA PHE A 364 9.33 -5.33 -2.61
C PHE A 364 9.98 -4.22 -3.45
N ARG A 365 11.30 -4.24 -3.64
CA ARG A 365 11.99 -3.21 -4.43
C ARG A 365 12.50 -3.81 -5.73
N ASN A 366 11.62 -3.94 -6.73
CA ASN A 366 12.03 -4.39 -8.07
C ASN A 366 12.16 -3.18 -9.00
N CYS A 367 13.39 -2.91 -9.45
CA CYS A 367 13.64 -2.09 -10.64
C CYS A 367 14.15 -3.01 -11.75
N VAL A 368 13.44 -3.04 -12.88
CA VAL A 368 13.79 -3.83 -14.05
C VAL A 368 14.22 -2.89 -15.17
N VAL A 369 15.45 -3.07 -15.61
CA VAL A 369 16.09 -2.34 -16.70
C VAL A 369 16.11 -3.27 -17.91
N VAL A 370 15.52 -2.85 -19.03
CA VAL A 370 15.48 -3.64 -20.28
C VAL A 370 16.27 -2.93 -21.38
N GLU A 371 17.15 -3.68 -22.03
CA GLU A 371 17.96 -3.24 -23.18
C GLU A 371 17.43 -3.87 -24.48
N LYS A 372 17.35 -3.07 -25.54
CA LYS A 372 17.08 -3.48 -26.92
C LYS A 372 18.16 -2.91 -27.84
N ASN A 373 18.89 -3.82 -28.51
CA ASN A 373 19.85 -3.43 -29.54
C ASN A 373 19.14 -2.79 -30.76
N GLY A 374 19.22 -1.45 -30.84
CA GLY A 374 19.31 -0.65 -32.07
C GLY A 374 18.44 -1.04 -33.26
N GLU A 375 17.12 -0.84 -33.20
CA GLU A 375 16.29 -0.57 -34.39
C GLU A 375 15.20 0.45 -34.07
N LYS A 376 15.07 1.49 -34.93
CA LYS A 376 14.05 2.56 -34.84
C LYS A 376 12.64 1.96 -34.73
N ILE A 377 11.95 2.22 -33.64
CA ILE A 377 10.54 1.84 -33.48
C ILE A 377 9.67 2.95 -34.10
N GLY A 378 9.04 2.64 -35.23
CA GLY A 378 7.92 3.42 -35.75
C GLY A 378 6.70 3.32 -34.83
N ASN A 379 5.85 4.36 -34.85
CA ASN A 379 4.67 4.52 -34.00
C ASN A 379 3.87 3.22 -33.80
N ILE A 380 3.84 2.70 -32.57
CA ILE A 380 3.05 1.53 -32.18
C ILE A 380 1.59 1.97 -32.01
N LYS A 381 0.69 1.57 -32.92
CA LYS A 381 -0.76 1.56 -32.68
C LYS A 381 -1.18 0.14 -32.31
N ILE A 382 -1.88 -0.01 -31.19
CA ILE A 382 -2.47 -1.29 -30.77
C ILE A 382 -3.98 -1.18 -31.02
N THR A 383 -4.42 -1.54 -32.23
CA THR A 383 -5.86 -1.63 -32.58
C THR A 383 -6.33 -3.06 -32.84
N ASP A 384 -5.48 -4.08 -32.71
CA ASP A 384 -5.86 -5.46 -33.08
C ASP A 384 -5.82 -6.40 -31.87
N LEU A 385 -6.77 -6.24 -30.96
CA LEU A 385 -7.09 -7.19 -29.88
C LEU A 385 -8.62 -7.41 -29.86
N GLU A 386 -9.09 -8.45 -30.56
CA GLU A 386 -10.34 -9.17 -30.23
C GLU A 386 -10.04 -10.39 -29.38
#